data_AF-A0A8S2D2K5-F1
#
_entry.id   AF-A0A8S2D2K5-F1
#
_cell.length_a   1.000
_cell.length_b   1.000
_cell.length_c   1.000
_cell.angle_alpha   90.00
_cell.angle_beta   90.00
_cell.angle_gamma   90.00
#
_symmetry.space_group_name_H-M   'P 1'
#
loop_
_entity.id
_entity.type
_entity.pdbx_description
1 polymer ?
#
loop_
_entity_poly.entity_id
_entity_poly.type
_entity_poly.pdbx_seq_one_letter_code
_entity_poly.pdbx_strand_id
1 'polypeptide(L)'
;FLMTNHQAQHQQQEEFVPAGRYRGGPHGVGDPDDKSLRHVELEVCIPQIVRDRGHRLKCFDFVQAFGKCGEEHGGFMAVFKCRKELKQMNDCLTKWFQDEEFRKECTDIYLDERTKYRSTGEVTHHIKRPYYYNPEKELKRLGKLKEEYDRLENKT
;
A
#
# COMPACT_ATOMS: atom_id res chain seq x y z
N PHE A 1 -19.71 -22.93 32.89
CA PHE A 1 -21.04 -23.14 32.28
C PHE A 1 -21.04 -22.55 30.87
N LEU A 2 -20.89 -23.45 29.89
CA LEU A 2 -21.32 -23.42 28.48
C LEU A 2 -21.03 -22.18 27.59
N MET A 3 -19.96 -22.37 26.80
CA MET A 3 -19.79 -22.14 25.35
C MET A 3 -20.87 -21.38 24.55
N THR A 4 -20.41 -20.43 23.71
CA THR A 4 -20.66 -20.40 22.25
C THR A 4 -19.46 -19.70 21.58
N ASN A 5 -18.50 -20.45 21.02
CA ASN A 5 -18.32 -20.74 19.59
C ASN A 5 -18.74 -19.60 18.63
N HIS A 6 -17.78 -18.77 18.25
CA HIS A 6 -17.84 -18.00 17.00
C HIS A 6 -16.70 -18.45 16.08
N GLN A 7 -16.86 -19.65 15.52
CA GLN A 7 -16.11 -20.08 14.34
C GLN A 7 -16.95 -19.68 13.13
N ALA A 8 -16.75 -18.46 12.63
CA ALA A 8 -17.14 -18.13 11.26
C ALA A 8 -16.08 -18.75 10.34
N GLN A 9 -16.40 -19.95 9.82
CA GLN A 9 -15.57 -20.66 8.86
C GLN A 9 -15.61 -19.89 7.53
N HIS A 10 -14.54 -19.15 7.21
CA HIS A 10 -14.23 -18.84 5.83
C HIS A 10 -13.83 -20.16 5.14
N GLN A 11 -14.79 -20.80 4.49
CA GLN A 11 -14.51 -21.91 3.57
C GLN A 11 -13.84 -21.32 2.31
N GLN A 12 -12.53 -21.12 2.36
CA GLN A 12 -11.73 -21.04 1.14
C GLN A 12 -11.49 -22.48 0.69
N GLN A 13 -12.10 -22.87 -0.43
CA GLN A 13 -11.74 -24.11 -1.10
C GLN A 13 -10.28 -23.97 -1.56
N GLU A 14 -9.37 -24.71 -0.93
CA GLU A 14 -8.01 -24.88 -1.44
C GLU A 14 -8.09 -25.74 -2.71
N GLU A 15 -8.24 -25.09 -3.86
CA GLU A 15 -8.05 -25.74 -5.15
C GLU A 15 -6.60 -26.23 -5.24
N PHE A 16 -6.39 -27.52 -5.48
CA PHE A 16 -5.06 -28.12 -5.66
C PHE A 16 -4.36 -27.43 -6.84
N VAL A 17 -3.38 -26.55 -6.55
CA VAL A 17 -2.65 -25.82 -7.60
C VAL A 17 -1.47 -26.68 -8.08
N PRO A 18 -1.45 -27.14 -9.35
CA PRO A 18 -0.34 -27.92 -9.87
C PRO A 18 0.95 -27.08 -9.86
N ALA A 19 2.05 -27.70 -9.45
CA ALA A 19 3.36 -27.06 -9.25
C ALA A 19 3.93 -26.32 -10.49
N GLY A 20 3.37 -26.53 -11.68
CA GLY A 20 3.82 -25.93 -12.95
C GLY A 20 3.33 -24.52 -13.25
N ARG A 21 2.27 -23.99 -12.60
CA ARG A 21 1.70 -22.67 -12.97
C ARG A 21 2.61 -21.48 -12.65
N TYR A 22 3.48 -21.64 -11.65
CA TYR A 22 4.32 -20.55 -11.13
C TYR A 22 5.72 -20.47 -11.77
N ARG A 23 6.06 -21.42 -12.65
CA ARG A 23 7.37 -21.55 -13.31
C ARG A 23 7.19 -21.75 -14.82
N GLY A 24 6.54 -20.79 -15.46
CA GLY A 24 6.25 -20.79 -16.89
C GLY A 24 6.20 -19.38 -17.46
N GLY A 25 5.58 -19.23 -18.63
CA GLY A 25 5.42 -17.93 -19.30
C GLY A 25 6.71 -17.40 -19.95
N PRO A 26 6.62 -16.24 -20.63
CA PRO A 26 7.71 -15.70 -21.47
C PRO A 26 9.03 -15.46 -20.74
N HIS A 27 8.96 -15.14 -19.44
CA HIS A 27 10.11 -14.85 -18.60
C HIS A 27 10.32 -15.87 -17.48
N GLY A 28 9.65 -17.03 -17.51
CA GLY A 28 9.80 -18.09 -16.50
C GLY A 28 9.26 -17.73 -15.10
N VAL A 29 8.51 -16.64 -14.97
CA VAL A 29 7.95 -16.11 -13.70
C VAL A 29 6.45 -16.37 -13.53
N GLY A 30 5.88 -17.24 -14.36
CA GLY A 30 4.48 -17.63 -14.35
C GLY A 30 3.73 -17.14 -15.59
N ASP A 31 2.54 -17.69 -15.79
CA ASP A 31 1.65 -17.35 -16.90
C ASP A 31 1.06 -15.93 -16.75
N PRO A 32 1.20 -15.03 -17.74
CA PRO A 32 0.58 -13.70 -17.72
C PRO A 32 -0.95 -13.67 -17.61
N ASP A 33 -1.63 -14.70 -18.14
CA ASP A 33 -3.09 -14.77 -18.21
C ASP A 33 -3.72 -15.44 -16.97
N ASP A 34 -2.90 -16.06 -16.12
CA ASP A 34 -3.33 -16.61 -14.85
C ASP A 34 -3.84 -15.50 -13.91
N LYS A 35 -5.10 -15.62 -13.49
CA LYS A 35 -5.79 -14.71 -12.56
C LYS A 35 -5.93 -15.28 -11.14
N SER A 36 -5.40 -16.48 -10.88
CA SER A 36 -5.41 -17.04 -9.52
C SER A 36 -4.52 -16.22 -8.58
N LEU A 37 -4.88 -16.17 -7.30
CA LEU A 37 -4.14 -15.43 -6.27
C LEU A 37 -3.43 -16.40 -5.33
N ARG A 38 -2.13 -16.19 -5.16
CA ARG A 38 -1.30 -16.88 -4.17
C ARG A 38 -1.56 -16.32 -2.78
N HIS A 39 -1.26 -17.11 -1.76
CA HIS A 39 -1.37 -16.69 -0.36
C HIS A 39 -0.64 -15.37 -0.07
N VAL A 40 0.61 -15.21 -0.54
CA VAL A 40 1.38 -13.96 -0.39
C VAL A 40 0.69 -12.77 -1.06
N GLU A 41 -0.02 -12.99 -2.17
CA GLU A 41 -0.70 -11.93 -2.89
C GLU A 41 -1.96 -11.48 -2.15
N LEU A 42 -2.69 -12.45 -1.58
CA LEU A 42 -3.88 -12.22 -0.75
C LEU A 42 -3.56 -11.53 0.57
N GLU A 43 -2.47 -11.92 1.23
CA GLU A 43 -2.14 -11.46 2.59
C GLU A 43 -1.17 -10.28 2.63
N VAL A 44 -0.37 -10.08 1.59
CA VAL A 44 0.70 -9.07 1.59
C VAL A 44 0.53 -8.07 0.45
N CYS A 45 0.53 -8.53 -0.81
CA CYS A 45 0.59 -7.63 -1.96
C CYS A 45 -0.67 -6.77 -2.11
N ILE A 46 -1.86 -7.40 -2.17
CA ILE A 46 -3.13 -6.68 -2.30
C ILE A 46 -3.39 -5.81 -1.05
N PRO A 47 -3.21 -6.30 0.19
CA PRO A 47 -3.32 -5.47 1.39
C PRO A 47 -2.37 -4.27 1.41
N GLN A 48 -1.19 -4.38 0.81
CA GLN A 48 -0.28 -3.23 0.64
C GLN A 48 -0.89 -2.18 -0.30
N ILE A 49 -1.40 -2.59 -1.46
CA ILE A 49 -2.04 -1.65 -2.40
C ILE A 49 -3.27 -0.97 -1.77
N VAL A 50 -4.10 -1.73 -1.04
CA VAL A 50 -5.26 -1.21 -0.30
C VAL A 50 -4.82 -0.16 0.72
N ARG A 51 -3.76 -0.44 1.49
CA ARG A 51 -3.22 0.51 2.47
C ARG A 51 -2.71 1.77 1.78
N ASP A 52 -1.89 1.62 0.76
CA ASP A 52 -1.25 2.75 0.06
C ASP A 52 -2.29 3.67 -0.59
N ARG A 53 -3.30 3.09 -1.28
CA ARG A 53 -4.42 3.84 -1.86
C ARG A 53 -5.34 4.41 -0.79
N GLY A 54 -5.61 3.67 0.28
CA GLY A 54 -6.43 4.13 1.41
C GLY A 54 -5.88 5.40 2.03
N HIS A 55 -4.58 5.43 2.30
CA HIS A 55 -3.89 6.61 2.82
C HIS A 55 -3.94 7.80 1.85
N ARG A 56 -3.75 7.57 0.55
CA ARG A 56 -3.59 8.66 -0.44
C ARG A 56 -4.91 9.21 -0.98
N LEU A 57 -5.91 8.36 -1.16
CA LEU A 57 -7.13 8.71 -1.89
C LEU A 57 -8.35 8.82 -0.99
N LYS A 58 -8.41 8.00 0.08
CA LYS A 58 -9.63 7.84 0.87
C LYS A 58 -9.57 8.55 2.23
N CYS A 59 -8.41 8.48 2.88
CA CYS A 59 -8.20 8.97 4.24
C CYS A 59 -7.17 10.11 4.32
N PHE A 60 -6.95 10.82 3.21
CA PHE A 60 -5.91 11.85 3.10
C PHE A 60 -6.02 12.90 4.21
N ASP A 61 -7.21 13.42 4.48
CA ASP A 61 -7.40 14.47 5.50
C ASP A 61 -7.03 13.99 6.91
N PHE A 62 -7.36 12.74 7.24
CA PHE A 62 -7.01 12.15 8.54
C PHE A 62 -5.51 11.86 8.65
N VAL A 63 -4.89 11.40 7.56
CA VAL A 63 -3.42 11.25 7.47
C VAL A 63 -2.73 12.60 7.66
N GLN A 64 -3.26 13.67 7.06
CA GLN A 64 -2.74 15.02 7.21
C GLN A 64 -2.91 15.54 8.64
N ALA A 65 -4.06 15.33 9.27
CA ALA A 65 -4.30 15.72 10.65
C ALA A 65 -3.36 14.99 11.63
N PHE A 66 -3.21 13.68 11.48
CA PHE A 66 -2.29 12.90 12.31
C PHE A 66 -0.83 13.29 12.09
N GLY A 67 -0.41 13.49 10.84
CA GLY A 67 0.95 13.94 10.52
C GLY A 67 1.27 15.31 11.10
N LYS A 68 0.34 16.27 11.02
CA LYS A 68 0.48 17.60 11.66
C LYS A 68 0.65 17.49 13.18
N CYS A 69 -0.21 16.72 13.84
CA CYS A 69 -0.11 16.49 15.28
C CYS A 69 1.23 15.82 15.66
N GLY A 70 1.67 14.86 14.86
CA GLY A 70 2.95 14.16 15.04
C GLY A 70 4.16 15.08 14.92
N GLU A 71 4.12 16.05 14.01
CA GLU A 71 5.16 17.08 13.86
C GLU A 71 5.15 18.09 15.00
N GLU A 72 3.96 18.51 15.47
CA GLU A 72 3.82 19.47 16.56
C GLU A 72 4.36 18.94 17.89
N HIS A 73 4.03 17.70 18.23
CA HIS A 73 4.40 17.12 19.53
C HIS A 73 5.68 16.28 19.50
N GLY A 74 6.01 15.69 18.35
CA GLY A 74 7.21 14.91 18.13
C GLY A 74 7.31 13.59 18.92
N GLY A 75 8.01 12.62 18.33
CA GLY A 75 8.52 11.43 19.01
C GLY A 75 7.53 10.70 19.93
N PHE A 76 7.93 10.50 21.18
CA PHE A 76 7.14 9.76 22.19
C PHE A 76 5.86 10.50 22.60
N MET A 77 5.86 11.84 22.61
CA MET A 77 4.71 12.62 23.07
C MET A 77 3.52 12.52 22.13
N ALA A 78 3.76 12.34 20.83
CA ALA A 78 2.71 12.13 19.83
C ALA A 78 1.82 10.91 20.15
N VAL A 79 2.37 9.84 20.75
CA VAL A 79 1.61 8.63 21.12
C VAL A 79 0.52 8.91 22.17
N PHE A 80 0.73 9.93 23.02
CA PHE A 80 -0.23 10.33 24.04
C PHE A 80 -1.14 11.46 23.57
N LYS A 81 -0.57 12.43 22.86
CA LYS A 81 -1.27 13.67 22.47
C LYS A 81 -2.10 13.50 21.20
N CYS A 82 -1.67 12.66 20.25
CA CYS A 82 -2.34 12.49 18.95
C CYS A 82 -3.27 11.28 18.89
N ARG A 83 -3.76 10.78 20.04
CA ARG A 83 -4.61 9.58 20.11
C ARG A 83 -5.92 9.75 19.36
N LYS A 84 -6.47 10.96 19.37
CA LYS A 84 -7.72 11.29 18.69
C LYS A 84 -7.55 11.19 17.17
N GLU A 85 -6.54 11.87 16.64
CA GLU A 85 -6.19 11.91 15.22
C GLU A 85 -5.81 10.51 14.73
N LEU A 86 -5.03 9.76 15.53
CA LEU A 86 -4.68 8.37 15.26
C LEU A 86 -5.92 7.47 15.18
N LYS A 87 -6.86 7.62 16.12
CA LYS A 87 -8.11 6.85 16.10
C LYS A 87 -8.92 7.17 14.86
N GLN A 88 -9.11 8.44 14.52
CA GLN A 88 -9.86 8.84 13.32
C GLN A 88 -9.23 8.32 12.03
N MET A 89 -7.90 8.40 11.93
CA MET A 89 -7.16 7.84 10.79
C MET A 89 -7.34 6.32 10.71
N ASN A 90 -7.17 5.60 11.82
CA ASN A 90 -7.33 4.15 11.85
C ASN A 90 -8.77 3.73 11.53
N ASP A 91 -9.77 4.39 12.10
CA ASP A 91 -11.19 4.11 11.82
C ASP A 91 -11.49 4.27 10.32
N CYS A 92 -10.98 5.33 9.68
CA CYS A 92 -11.12 5.52 8.24
C CYS A 92 -10.42 4.41 7.45
N LEU A 93 -9.18 4.07 7.79
CA LEU A 93 -8.42 3.04 7.08
C LEU A 93 -9.03 1.66 7.24
N THR A 94 -9.49 1.31 8.44
CA THR A 94 -10.17 0.03 8.71
C THR A 94 -11.46 -0.10 7.89
N LYS A 95 -12.25 0.97 7.78
CA LYS A 95 -13.45 0.99 6.92
C LYS A 95 -13.10 0.61 5.48
N TRP A 96 -12.11 1.28 4.88
CA TRP A 96 -11.74 1.02 3.49
C TRP A 96 -10.98 -0.30 3.31
N PHE A 97 -10.31 -0.80 4.34
CA PHE A 97 -9.66 -2.11 4.29
C PHE A 97 -10.67 -3.27 4.21
N GLN A 98 -11.84 -3.09 4.83
CA GLN A 98 -12.95 -4.05 4.83
C GLN A 98 -13.92 -3.86 3.67
N ASP A 99 -13.77 -2.79 2.90
CA ASP A 99 -14.63 -2.48 1.76
C ASP A 99 -14.32 -3.42 0.58
N GLU A 100 -15.30 -4.26 0.22
CA GLU A 100 -15.11 -5.32 -0.78
C GLU A 100 -14.89 -4.76 -2.19
N GLU A 101 -15.59 -3.67 -2.54
CA GLU A 101 -15.47 -3.03 -3.85
C GLU A 101 -14.07 -2.41 -4.01
N PHE A 102 -13.60 -1.68 -3.00
CA PHE A 102 -12.26 -1.11 -3.00
C PHE A 102 -11.17 -2.19 -2.98
N ARG A 103 -11.37 -3.29 -2.25
CA ARG A 103 -10.43 -4.42 -2.27
C ARG A 103 -10.40 -5.09 -3.64
N LYS A 104 -11.53 -5.19 -4.33
CA LYS A 104 -11.61 -5.70 -5.71
C LYS A 104 -10.84 -4.80 -6.67
N GLU A 105 -11.05 -3.48 -6.62
CA GLU A 105 -10.26 -2.53 -7.43
C GLU A 105 -8.75 -2.69 -7.22
N CYS A 106 -8.32 -2.82 -5.95
CA CYS A 106 -6.91 -2.99 -5.62
C CYS A 106 -6.36 -4.35 -6.10
N THR A 107 -7.23 -5.37 -6.16
CA THR A 107 -6.90 -6.69 -6.71
C THR A 107 -6.70 -6.62 -8.21
N ASP A 108 -7.56 -5.90 -8.92
CA ASP A 108 -7.45 -5.72 -10.37
C ASP A 108 -6.14 -4.99 -10.72
N ILE A 109 -5.80 -3.94 -9.97
CA ILE A 109 -4.50 -3.23 -10.12
C ILE A 109 -3.32 -4.18 -9.91
N TYR A 110 -3.36 -5.00 -8.87
CA TYR A 110 -2.32 -5.99 -8.62
C TYR A 110 -2.16 -6.97 -9.79
N LEU A 111 -3.29 -7.49 -10.29
CA LEU A 111 -3.31 -8.45 -11.39
C LEU A 111 -2.78 -7.83 -12.68
N ASP A 112 -3.10 -6.58 -12.97
CA ASP A 112 -2.58 -5.86 -14.14
C ASP A 112 -1.07 -5.64 -14.05
N GLU A 113 -0.57 -5.22 -12.89
CA GLU A 113 0.87 -5.09 -12.66
C GLU A 113 1.60 -6.42 -12.76
N ARG A 114 0.99 -7.49 -12.24
CA ARG A 114 1.53 -8.85 -12.32
C ARG A 114 1.54 -9.36 -13.76
N THR A 115 0.46 -9.15 -14.51
CA THR A 115 0.39 -9.51 -15.94
C THR A 115 1.47 -8.75 -16.71
N LYS A 116 1.67 -7.46 -16.45
CA LYS A 116 2.76 -6.68 -17.04
C LYS A 116 4.12 -7.29 -16.73
N TYR A 117 4.43 -7.52 -15.45
CA TYR A 117 5.70 -8.10 -15.03
C TYR A 117 5.94 -9.48 -15.64
N ARG A 118 4.93 -10.36 -15.68
CA ARG A 118 5.05 -11.69 -16.28
C ARG A 118 5.22 -11.65 -17.81
N SER A 119 4.66 -10.62 -18.47
CA SER A 119 4.73 -10.46 -19.92
C SER A 119 6.02 -9.78 -20.39
N THR A 120 6.53 -8.79 -19.65
CA THR A 120 7.63 -7.93 -20.10
C THR A 120 8.90 -8.06 -19.25
N GLY A 121 8.82 -8.65 -18.06
CA GLY A 121 9.90 -8.66 -17.08
C GLY A 121 10.11 -7.32 -16.37
N GLU A 122 9.34 -6.28 -16.69
CA GLU A 122 9.49 -4.96 -16.07
C GLU A 122 8.78 -4.89 -14.72
N VAL A 123 9.53 -4.54 -13.68
CA VAL A 123 8.98 -4.30 -12.35
C VAL A 123 8.44 -2.87 -12.26
N THR A 124 7.17 -2.73 -11.89
CA THR A 124 6.63 -1.44 -11.46
C THR A 124 7.16 -1.12 -10.07
N HIS A 125 8.14 -0.21 -10.01
CA HIS A 125 8.63 0.28 -8.73
C HIS A 125 7.58 1.17 -8.06
N HIS A 126 6.88 0.62 -7.07
CA HIS A 126 6.06 1.39 -6.14
C HIS A 126 6.94 2.33 -5.33
N ILE A 127 7.07 3.58 -5.77
CA ILE A 127 7.81 4.60 -5.03
C ILE A 127 7.10 4.80 -3.68
N LYS A 128 7.77 4.38 -2.60
CA LYS A 128 7.35 4.62 -1.21
C LYS A 128 7.44 6.11 -0.90
N ARG A 129 6.49 6.89 -1.41
CA ARG A 129 6.32 8.29 -1.02
C ARG A 129 5.68 8.33 0.37
N PRO A 130 6.08 9.28 1.24
CA PRO A 130 5.39 9.49 2.50
C PRO A 130 3.92 9.82 2.24
N TYR A 131 3.03 9.28 3.08
CA TYR A 131 1.60 9.58 2.98
C TYR A 131 1.28 11.01 3.43
N TYR A 132 2.00 11.45 4.47
CA TYR A 132 1.88 12.79 5.01
C TYR A 132 2.70 13.79 4.18
N TYR A 133 2.03 14.85 3.73
CA TYR A 133 2.61 15.97 3.01
C TYR A 133 2.81 17.16 3.93
N ASN A 134 4.07 17.58 4.09
CA ASN A 134 4.45 18.84 4.72
C ASN A 134 4.98 19.81 3.64
N PRO A 135 4.27 20.92 3.36
CA PRO A 135 4.67 21.89 2.35
C PRO A 135 6.05 22.52 2.59
N GLU A 136 6.38 22.86 3.84
CA GLU A 136 7.66 23.50 4.19
C GLU A 136 8.83 22.54 3.98
N LYS A 137 8.64 21.28 4.38
CA LYS A 137 9.65 20.22 4.21
C LYS A 137 9.88 19.91 2.73
N GLU A 138 8.82 19.88 1.94
CA GLU A 138 8.93 19.66 0.49
C GLU A 138 9.61 20.84 -0.19
N LEU A 139 9.25 22.08 0.16
CA LEU A 139 9.91 23.28 -0.36
C LEU A 139 11.42 23.28 -0.05
N LYS A 140 11.79 22.91 1.17
CA LYS A 140 13.21 22.78 1.56
C LYS A 140 13.94 21.72 0.74
N ARG A 141 13.28 20.59 0.44
CA ARG A 141 13.85 19.53 -0.41
C ARG A 141 14.02 20.01 -1.86
N LEU A 142 13.01 20.67 -2.41
CA LEU A 142 13.05 21.23 -3.76
C LEU A 142 14.12 22.32 -3.89
N GLY A 143 14.29 23.17 -2.88
CA GLY A 143 15.38 24.15 -2.82
C GLY A 143 16.76 23.50 -2.92
N LYS A 144 17.00 22.43 -2.14
CA LYS A 144 18.27 21.68 -2.21
C LYS A 144 18.50 21.04 -3.58
N LEU A 145 17.46 20.46 -4.19
CA LEU A 145 17.56 19.90 -5.54
C LEU A 145 17.89 20.99 -6.57
N LYS A 146 17.28 22.17 -6.44
CA LYS A 146 17.54 23.31 -7.32
C LYS A 146 18.99 23.77 -7.18
N GLU A 147 19.49 23.93 -5.96
CA GLU A 147 20.89 24.29 -5.71
C GLU A 147 21.87 23.26 -6.28
N GLU A 148 21.53 21.97 -6.23
CA GLU A 148 22.32 20.90 -6.84
C GLU A 148 22.30 20.97 -8.37
N TYR A 149 21.13 21.19 -8.96
CA TYR A 149 20.97 21.38 -10.41
C TYR A 149 21.75 22.59 -10.91
N ASP A 150 21.57 23.75 -10.29
CA ASP A 150 22.28 24.99 -10.66
C ASP A 150 23.81 24.80 -10.55
N ARG A 151 24.28 24.02 -9.57
CA ARG A 151 25.71 23.68 -9.42
C ARG A 151 26.22 22.77 -10.54
N LEU A 152 25.42 21.83 -11.00
CA LEU A 152 25.79 20.93 -12.10
C LEU A 152 25.84 21.69 -13.42
N GLU A 153 24.87 22.58 -13.66
CA GLU A 153 24.80 23.40 -14.88
C GLU A 153 25.96 24.40 -14.96
N ASN A 154 26.36 25.02 -13.84
CA ASN A 154 27.51 25.94 -13.78
C ASN A 154 28.88 25.25 -13.86
N LYS A 155 28.94 23.91 -13.92
CA LYS A 155 30.18 23.13 -14.12
C LYS A 155 30.37 22.66 -15.57
N THR A 156 29.36 22.85 -16.41
CA THR A 156 29.37 22.61 -17.87
C THR A 156 29.64 23.90 -18.62
#